data_AF-A0A2E0HPM0-F1
#
_entry.id   AF-A0A2E0HPM0-F1
#
_cell.length_a   1.000
_cell.length_b   1.000
_cell.length_c   1.000
_cell.angle_alpha   90.00
_cell.angle_beta   90.00
_cell.angle_gamma   90.00
#
_symmetry.space_group_name_H-M   'P 1'
#
loop_
_entity.id
_entity.type
_entity.pdbx_description
1 polymer ?
#
loop_
_entity_poly.entity_id
_entity_poly.type
_entity_poly.pdbx_seq_one_letter_code
_entity_poly.pdbx_strand_id
1 'polypeptide(L)'
;HNKRRTKDPTKFQVIINNIGDLMEFNGDLSHGDPIKLVAQFTVPTAEERSAKLEELREQMKVLSNKFEDSNEDAVSIEEVAEAIGVSIEEATEIHQRADTDGDGSVSIAEILSSTQDLDDNEEKEVQVELEEDDQN
;
A
#
# COMPACT_ATOMS: atom_id res chain seq x y z
N HIS A 1 -0.70 40.03 13.51
CA HIS A 1 -0.95 38.59 13.40
C HIS A 1 -0.61 38.14 11.99
N ASN A 2 0.62 37.68 11.75
CA ASN A 2 1.07 37.25 10.42
C ASN A 2 0.52 35.83 10.20
N LYS A 3 -0.73 35.73 9.73
CA LYS A 3 -1.32 34.45 9.33
C LYS A 3 -0.36 33.86 8.31
N ARG A 4 0.18 32.66 8.61
CA ARG A 4 1.10 31.94 7.73
C ARG A 4 0.44 31.91 6.35
N ARG A 5 0.97 32.69 5.40
CA ARG A 5 0.50 32.69 4.03
C ARG A 5 0.77 31.28 3.51
N THR A 6 -0.27 30.45 3.39
CA THR A 6 -0.15 29.16 2.72
C THR A 6 0.47 29.45 1.36
N LYS A 7 1.60 28.82 1.09
CA LYS A 7 2.41 29.13 -0.08
C LYS A 7 1.72 28.47 -1.27
N ASP A 8 0.97 29.27 -2.01
CA ASP A 8 0.42 28.90 -3.30
C ASP A 8 1.56 28.45 -4.23
N PRO A 9 1.47 27.31 -4.94
CA PRO A 9 0.33 26.39 -5.06
C PRO A 9 0.17 25.38 -3.90
N THR A 10 -1.07 24.97 -3.61
CA THR A 10 -1.40 23.96 -2.60
C THR A 10 -1.28 22.56 -3.17
N LYS A 11 -0.35 21.75 -2.66
CA LYS A 11 -0.20 20.34 -3.06
C LYS A 11 -1.29 19.48 -2.42
N PHE A 12 -1.77 18.48 -3.15
CA PHE A 12 -2.69 17.46 -2.68
C PHE A 12 -2.25 16.06 -3.16
N GLN A 13 -2.68 15.04 -2.44
CA GLN A 13 -2.49 13.64 -2.79
C GLN A 13 -3.83 12.92 -2.63
N VAL A 14 -4.17 12.05 -3.59
CA VAL A 14 -5.33 11.16 -3.54
C VAL A 14 -4.81 9.74 -3.59
N ILE A 15 -5.10 8.96 -2.56
CA ILE A 15 -4.73 7.55 -2.45
C ILE A 15 -6.03 6.75 -2.53
N ILE A 16 -6.10 5.80 -3.45
CA ILE A 16 -7.25 4.92 -3.68
C ILE A 16 -6.78 3.49 -3.45
N ASN A 17 -7.39 2.78 -2.51
CA ASN A 17 -7.16 1.35 -2.31
C ASN A 17 -8.34 0.58 -2.92
N ASN A 18 -8.12 -0.11 -4.04
CA ASN A 18 -9.12 -0.91 -4.72
C ASN A 18 -8.73 -2.38 -4.78
N ILE A 19 -9.00 -3.13 -3.70
CA ILE A 19 -8.84 -4.59 -3.62
C ILE A 19 -7.45 -5.03 -4.10
N GLY A 20 -6.43 -4.59 -3.35
CA GLY A 20 -5.02 -4.86 -3.67
C GLY A 20 -4.40 -3.90 -4.67
N ASP A 21 -5.20 -3.13 -5.42
CA ASP A 21 -4.68 -2.09 -6.31
C ASP A 21 -4.60 -0.74 -5.57
N LEU A 22 -3.44 -0.44 -5.01
CA LEU A 22 -3.13 0.88 -4.46
C LEU A 22 -2.80 1.85 -5.61
N MET A 23 -3.60 2.90 -5.74
CA MET A 23 -3.41 3.96 -6.74
C MET A 23 -3.15 5.30 -6.04
N GLU A 24 -2.06 5.96 -6.42
CA GLU A 24 -1.70 7.28 -5.88
C GLU A 24 -1.71 8.35 -6.97
N PHE A 25 -2.40 9.46 -6.71
CA PHE A 25 -2.42 10.64 -7.54
C PHE A 25 -1.90 11.83 -6.75
N ASN A 26 -0.87 12.50 -7.29
CA ASN A 26 -0.30 13.70 -6.71
C ASN A 26 -0.61 14.89 -7.61
N GLY A 27 -0.94 16.04 -7.02
CA GLY A 27 -1.19 17.24 -7.78
C GLY A 27 -1.05 18.51 -6.96
N ASP A 28 -1.22 19.63 -7.63
CA ASP A 28 -1.21 20.95 -7.03
C ASP A 28 -2.41 21.77 -7.54
N LEU A 29 -2.94 22.61 -6.66
CA LEU A 29 -4.06 23.51 -6.91
C LEU A 29 -3.62 24.92 -6.55
N SER A 30 -3.71 25.83 -7.52
CA SER A 30 -3.41 27.23 -7.35
C SER A 30 -4.67 28.05 -7.08
N HIS A 31 -4.52 29.19 -6.41
CA HIS A 31 -5.64 30.10 -6.21
C HIS A 31 -6.11 30.70 -7.55
N GLY A 32 -7.37 30.43 -7.93
CA GLY A 32 -7.96 30.89 -9.21
C GLY A 32 -8.02 29.82 -10.29
N ASP A 33 -7.56 28.59 -10.01
CA ASP A 33 -7.77 27.46 -10.91
C ASP A 33 -9.28 27.14 -11.00
N PRO A 34 -9.80 26.84 -12.20
CA PRO A 34 -11.17 26.35 -12.36
C PRO A 34 -11.33 24.98 -11.68
N ILE A 35 -12.58 24.57 -11.43
CA ILE A 35 -12.90 23.24 -10.91
C ILE A 35 -12.25 22.19 -11.84
N LYS A 36 -11.34 21.39 -11.27
CA LYS A 36 -10.57 20.37 -11.98
C LYS A 36 -11.00 18.98 -11.52
N LEU A 37 -11.33 18.10 -12.47
CA LEU A 37 -11.48 16.67 -12.18
C LEU A 37 -10.09 16.11 -11.86
N VAL A 38 -9.91 15.63 -10.63
CA VAL A 38 -8.61 15.16 -10.13
C VAL A 38 -8.44 13.65 -10.34
N ALA A 39 -9.50 12.88 -10.11
CA ALA A 39 -9.49 11.43 -10.31
C ALA A 39 -10.91 10.94 -10.62
N GLN A 40 -10.99 9.87 -11.41
CA GLN A 40 -12.21 9.08 -11.61
C GLN A 40 -11.79 7.62 -11.61
N PHE A 41 -12.48 6.80 -10.83
CA PHE A 41 -12.20 5.37 -10.73
C PHE A 41 -13.52 4.59 -10.72
N THR A 42 -13.45 3.34 -11.16
CA THR A 42 -14.58 2.41 -11.11
C THR A 42 -14.38 1.50 -9.92
N VAL A 43 -15.34 1.50 -9.00
CA VAL A 43 -15.35 0.57 -7.86
C VAL A 43 -16.06 -0.70 -8.31
N PRO A 44 -15.42 -1.87 -8.23
CA PRO A 44 -16.05 -3.14 -8.59
C PRO A 44 -17.18 -3.47 -7.61
N THR A 45 -18.10 -4.30 -8.07
CA THR A 45 -19.22 -4.77 -7.25
C THR A 45 -18.74 -5.69 -6.13
N ALA A 46 -19.59 -5.93 -5.12
CA ALA A 46 -19.25 -6.78 -3.98
C ALA A 46 -18.88 -8.23 -4.40
N GLU A 47 -19.54 -8.76 -5.44
CA GLU A 47 -19.26 -10.10 -5.97
C GLU A 47 -17.89 -10.14 -6.65
N GLU A 48 -17.59 -9.19 -7.54
CA GLU A 48 -16.27 -9.03 -8.16
C GLU A 48 -15.17 -8.80 -7.12
N ARG A 49 -15.49 -8.08 -6.04
CA ARG A 49 -14.59 -7.91 -4.90
C ARG A 49 -14.28 -9.23 -4.21
N SER A 50 -15.30 -10.04 -3.94
CA SER A 50 -15.10 -11.34 -3.31
C SER A 50 -14.29 -12.30 -4.18
N ALA A 51 -14.51 -12.30 -5.49
CA ALA A 51 -13.77 -13.14 -6.43
C ALA A 51 -12.28 -12.75 -6.48
N LYS A 52 -11.98 -11.45 -6.59
CA LYS A 52 -10.59 -10.96 -6.64
C LYS A 52 -9.86 -11.15 -5.30
N LEU A 53 -10.58 -11.02 -4.19
CA LEU A 53 -10.02 -11.30 -2.86
C LEU A 53 -9.69 -12.78 -2.68
N GLU A 54 -10.58 -13.68 -3.12
CA GLU A 54 -10.33 -15.12 -3.02
C GLU A 54 -9.17 -15.55 -3.92
N GLU A 55 -9.09 -15.02 -5.14
CA GLU A 55 -7.94 -15.25 -6.03
C GLU A 55 -6.63 -14.79 -5.38
N LEU A 56 -6.62 -13.59 -4.77
CA LEU A 56 -5.44 -13.08 -4.09
C LEU A 56 -5.06 -13.94 -2.88
N ARG A 57 -6.04 -14.44 -2.13
CA ARG A 57 -5.81 -15.38 -1.01
C ARG A 57 -5.26 -16.71 -1.50
N GLU A 58 -5.76 -17.26 -2.61
CA GLU A 58 -5.22 -18.49 -3.19
C GLU A 58 -3.78 -18.31 -3.65
N GLN A 59 -3.45 -17.19 -4.29
CA GLN A 59 -2.07 -16.87 -4.67
C GLN A 59 -1.16 -16.78 -3.43
N MET A 60 -1.60 -16.09 -2.38
CA MET A 60 -0.87 -15.99 -1.11
C MET A 60 -0.66 -17.36 -0.46
N LYS A 61 -1.69 -18.22 -0.49
CA LYS A 61 -1.60 -19.59 0.01
C LYS A 61 -0.59 -20.42 -0.77
N VAL A 62 -0.57 -20.34 -2.10
CA VAL A 62 0.40 -21.07 -2.93
C VAL A 62 1.82 -20.61 -2.64
N LEU A 63 2.03 -19.29 -2.50
CA LEU A 63 3.31 -18.72 -2.07
C LEU A 63 3.72 -19.26 -0.70
N SER A 64 2.82 -19.18 0.29
CA SER A 64 3.08 -19.66 1.65
C SER A 64 3.39 -21.15 1.69
N ASN A 65 2.67 -21.97 0.92
CA ASN A 65 2.94 -23.40 0.81
C ASN A 65 4.28 -23.69 0.12
N LYS A 66 4.69 -22.86 -0.85
CA LYS A 66 6.00 -22.98 -1.51
C LYS A 66 7.13 -22.66 -0.53
N PHE A 67 6.95 -21.66 0.36
CA PHE A 67 7.89 -21.39 1.44
C PHE A 67 7.93 -22.53 2.47
N GLU A 68 6.79 -23.11 2.85
CA GLU A 68 6.75 -24.30 3.73
C GLU A 68 7.42 -25.53 3.11
N ASP A 69 7.23 -25.80 1.81
CA ASP A 69 7.83 -26.96 1.12
C ASP A 69 9.36 -26.81 0.95
N SER A 70 9.86 -25.58 0.86
CA SER A 70 11.31 -25.34 0.87
C SER A 70 11.97 -25.61 2.23
N ASN A 71 11.20 -25.79 3.34
CA ASN A 71 11.74 -25.79 4.71
C ASN A 71 12.68 -24.60 4.98
N GLU A 72 12.54 -23.54 4.20
CA GLU A 72 13.32 -22.32 4.31
C GLU A 72 12.43 -21.35 5.11
N ASP A 73 12.70 -21.31 6.42
CA ASP A 73 12.07 -20.37 7.33
C ASP A 73 12.49 -18.91 7.06
N ALA A 74 13.44 -18.71 6.14
CA ALA A 74 13.98 -17.43 5.75
C ALA A 74 14.28 -17.34 4.26
N VAL A 75 14.13 -16.14 3.71
CA VAL A 75 14.53 -15.80 2.33
C VAL A 75 16.05 -15.60 2.29
N SER A 76 16.74 -16.10 1.26
CA SER A 76 18.18 -15.84 1.07
C SER A 76 18.44 -14.61 0.18
N ILE A 77 19.64 -14.01 0.28
CA ILE A 77 20.04 -12.83 -0.52
C ILE A 77 19.95 -13.15 -2.02
N GLU A 78 20.33 -14.38 -2.41
CA GLU A 78 20.28 -14.86 -3.78
C GLU A 78 18.83 -14.92 -4.31
N GLU A 79 17.88 -15.35 -3.49
CA GLU A 79 16.47 -15.36 -3.86
C GLU A 79 15.88 -13.96 -3.98
N VAL A 80 16.30 -13.02 -3.12
CA VAL A 80 15.91 -11.61 -3.23
C VAL A 80 16.45 -11.00 -4.54
N ALA A 81 17.71 -11.30 -4.87
CA ALA A 81 18.34 -10.84 -6.11
C ALA A 81 17.61 -11.39 -7.35
N GLU A 82 17.25 -12.67 -7.34
CA GLU A 82 16.56 -13.33 -8.45
C GLU A 82 15.08 -12.93 -8.57
N ALA A 83 14.38 -12.76 -7.46
CA ALA A 83 12.97 -12.37 -7.43
C ALA A 83 12.76 -10.91 -7.87
N ILE A 84 13.65 -10.00 -7.46
CA ILE A 84 13.55 -8.56 -7.78
C ILE A 84 14.32 -8.22 -9.06
N GLY A 85 15.26 -9.08 -9.49
CA GLY A 85 16.09 -8.86 -10.67
C GLY A 85 17.17 -7.80 -10.46
N VAL A 86 17.68 -7.68 -9.23
CA VAL A 86 18.72 -6.71 -8.84
C VAL A 86 20.07 -7.38 -8.64
N SER A 87 21.13 -6.59 -8.52
CA SER A 87 22.45 -7.12 -8.20
C SER A 87 22.49 -7.70 -6.77
N ILE A 88 23.40 -8.65 -6.50
CA ILE A 88 23.58 -9.25 -5.16
C ILE A 88 23.86 -8.17 -4.11
N GLU A 89 24.59 -7.12 -4.47
CA GLU A 89 24.92 -5.99 -3.58
C GLU A 89 23.66 -5.21 -3.16
N GLU A 90 22.77 -4.91 -4.12
CA GLU A 90 21.48 -4.26 -3.84
C GLU A 90 20.52 -5.19 -3.10
N ALA A 91 20.50 -6.48 -3.44
CA ALA A 91 19.73 -7.48 -2.72
C ALA A 91 20.18 -7.57 -1.26
N THR A 92 21.50 -7.47 -0.99
CA THR A 92 22.05 -7.46 0.37
C THR A 92 21.55 -6.26 1.16
N GLU A 93 21.47 -5.07 0.56
CA GLU A 93 20.96 -3.87 1.22
C GLU A 93 19.45 -3.96 1.51
N ILE A 94 18.69 -4.53 0.59
CA ILE A 94 17.25 -4.79 0.77
C ILE A 94 17.03 -5.82 1.89
N HIS A 95 17.81 -6.90 1.86
CA HIS A 95 17.77 -7.98 2.84
C HIS A 95 18.11 -7.49 4.24
N GLN A 96 19.20 -6.74 4.39
CA GLN A 96 19.64 -6.17 5.66
C GLN A 96 18.68 -5.12 6.24
N ARG A 97 17.82 -4.53 5.40
CA ARG A 97 16.80 -3.58 5.87
C ARG A 97 15.51 -4.27 6.30
N ALA A 98 15.25 -5.47 5.80
CA ALA A 98 14.12 -6.30 6.22
C ALA A 98 14.46 -7.17 7.43
N ASP A 99 15.73 -7.61 7.54
CA ASP A 99 16.32 -8.30 8.69
C ASP A 99 16.42 -7.34 9.88
N THR A 100 15.42 -7.40 10.75
CA THR A 100 15.24 -6.47 11.87
C THR A 100 15.91 -7.00 13.14
N ASP A 101 16.08 -8.31 13.26
CA ASP A 101 16.77 -8.94 14.38
C ASP A 101 18.29 -9.11 14.16
N GLY A 102 18.76 -8.90 12.94
CA GLY A 102 20.16 -8.90 12.55
C GLY A 102 20.76 -10.30 12.47
N ASP A 103 19.94 -11.33 12.29
CA ASP A 103 20.38 -12.72 12.20
C ASP A 103 20.95 -13.10 10.81
N GLY A 104 20.83 -12.21 9.83
CA GLY A 104 21.33 -12.35 8.46
C GLY A 104 20.31 -12.98 7.51
N SER A 105 19.08 -13.24 7.96
CA SER A 105 18.02 -13.89 7.23
C SER A 105 16.72 -13.08 7.38
N VAL A 106 15.79 -13.18 6.43
CA VAL A 106 14.48 -12.48 6.54
C VAL A 106 13.44 -13.54 6.78
N SER A 107 12.97 -13.62 8.01
CA SER A 107 12.01 -14.63 8.45
C SER A 107 10.58 -14.27 8.07
N ILE A 108 9.71 -15.29 7.98
CA ILE A 108 8.27 -15.10 7.76
C ILE A 108 7.65 -14.19 8.84
N ALA A 109 8.17 -14.20 10.06
CA ALA A 109 7.72 -13.34 11.14
C ALA A 109 8.03 -11.86 10.88
N GLU A 110 9.17 -11.55 10.29
CA GLU A 110 9.57 -10.18 9.92
C GLU A 110 8.78 -9.67 8.71
N ILE A 111 8.50 -10.55 7.75
CA ILE A 111 7.61 -10.26 6.62
C ILE A 111 6.20 -9.98 7.15
N LEU A 112 5.67 -10.84 8.04
CA LEU A 112 4.35 -10.67 8.65
C LEU A 112 4.26 -9.36 9.44
N SER A 113 5.27 -9.04 10.26
CA SER A 113 5.31 -7.79 11.00
C SER A 113 5.33 -6.57 10.07
N SER A 114 6.08 -6.65 8.97
CA SER A 114 6.13 -5.58 7.96
C SER A 114 4.82 -5.45 7.18
N THR A 115 4.08 -6.55 6.97
CA THR A 115 2.77 -6.54 6.31
C THR A 115 1.62 -6.20 7.25
N GLN A 116 1.72 -6.46 8.55
CA GLN A 116 0.69 -6.17 9.52
C GLN A 116 0.49 -4.65 9.70
N ASP A 117 1.55 -3.87 9.46
CA ASP A 117 1.48 -2.41 9.31
C ASP A 117 0.61 -1.96 8.11
N LEU A 118 0.30 -2.85 7.16
CA LEU A 118 -0.55 -2.59 6.00
C LEU A 118 -2.02 -2.98 6.22
N ASP A 119 -2.32 -3.90 7.15
CA ASP A 119 -3.67 -4.39 7.46
C ASP A 119 -4.46 -3.46 8.41
N ASP A 120 -3.77 -2.62 9.21
CA ASP A 120 -4.41 -1.66 10.13
C ASP A 120 -5.18 -0.50 9.42
N ASN A 121 -5.28 -0.55 8.08
CA ASN A 121 -5.99 0.43 7.26
C ASN A 121 -7.38 -0.04 6.77
N GLU A 122 -7.90 -1.19 7.21
CA GLU A 122 -9.21 -1.71 6.77
C GLU A 122 -10.44 -1.22 7.58
N GLU A 123 -10.29 -0.56 8.73
CA GLU A 123 -11.45 -0.15 9.56
C GLU A 123 -11.58 1.37 9.83
N LYS A 124 -11.52 2.20 8.78
CA LYS A 124 -12.13 3.53 8.87
C LYS A 124 -13.31 3.64 7.91
N GLU A 125 -14.48 3.25 8.40
CA GLU A 125 -15.75 3.77 7.91
C GLU A 125 -15.66 5.30 7.92
N VAL A 126 -15.50 5.90 6.74
CA VAL A 126 -15.61 7.34 6.56
C VAL A 126 -17.09 7.68 6.72
N GLN A 127 -17.48 8.08 7.94
CA GLN A 127 -18.76 8.73 8.18
C GLN A 127 -18.71 10.10 7.50
N VAL A 128 -19.23 10.17 6.28
CA VAL A 128 -19.53 11.45 5.64
C VAL A 128 -20.83 11.95 6.27
N GLU A 129 -20.73 12.72 7.36
CA GLU A 129 -21.84 13.55 7.83
C GLU A 129 -22.11 14.60 6.74
N LEU A 130 -23.17 14.37 5.96
CA LEU A 130 -23.75 15.40 5.12
C LEU A 130 -24.48 16.37 6.07
N GLU A 131 -23.83 17.51 6.37
CA GLU A 131 -24.53 18.65 6.96
C GLU A 131 -25.57 19.14 5.94
N GLU A 132 -26.85 18.80 6.20
CA GLU A 132 -27.97 19.43 5.52
C GLU A 132 -28.04 20.88 6.00
N ASP A 133 -27.60 21.82 5.14
CA ASP A 133 -27.90 23.24 5.28
C ASP A 133 -29.41 23.45 5.16
N ASP A 134 -30.12 23.34 6.28
CA ASP A 134 -31.51 23.78 6.41
C ASP A 134 -31.53 25.32 6.38
N GLN A 135 -31.79 25.88 5.20
CA GLN A 135 -32.20 27.27 5.06
C GLN A 135 -33.65 27.42 5.53
N ASN A 136 -33.85 28.15 6.64
CA ASN A 136 -35.09 28.91 6.87
C ASN A 136 -34.84 30.18 7.69
#